data_AF-C1B4X0-F1
#
_entry.id   AF-C1B4X0-F1
#
_cell.length_a   1.000
_cell.length_b   1.000
_cell.length_c   1.000
_cell.angle_alpha   90.00
_cell.angle_beta   90.00
_cell.angle_gamma   90.00
#
_symmetry.space_group_name_H-M   'P 1'
#
loop_
_entity.id
_entity.type
_entity.pdbx_description
1 polymer ?
#
loop_
_entity_poly.entity_id
_entity_poly.type
_entity_poly.pdbx_seq_one_letter_code
_entity_poly.pdbx_strand_id
1 'polypeptide(L)'
;MNSTIPDENVVRIAVDLACRAPSVHNSQPWEWTYTDGQLDLYTARGRVLASTDPTGRQLVVSCGAALHHLQTALTALKWAADVRRVPEGPHSGHLATIRFRHEARPQSHDFDLLAAIRHRHSDRRPFGPVSVKSPLPAALNDVVHRRDVHLTVLRQEARPVLARATETTAAARKYETAYQTELHWWAGHSIAQGGIPPTHSPPRTTGTASTSGVASPPAETPVRPRSRTARRCWCSAPPRTVAVSGSAPGRPCRRCCSRPPSAVCRPARSPT
;
A
#
# COMPACT_ATOMS: atom_id res chain seq x y z
N MET A 1 -5.77 -22.97 -25.23
CA MET A 1 -4.64 -23.12 -24.28
C MET A 1 -4.91 -22.22 -23.09
N ASN A 2 -5.49 -22.74 -22.00
CA ASN A 2 -5.72 -21.97 -20.79
C ASN A 2 -4.41 -21.91 -20.01
N SER A 3 -3.59 -20.87 -20.23
CA SER A 3 -2.47 -20.64 -19.33
C SER A 3 -3.03 -20.26 -17.96
N THR A 4 -2.66 -21.02 -16.93
CA THR A 4 -3.02 -20.75 -15.53
C THR A 4 -1.96 -19.90 -14.82
N ILE A 5 -0.84 -19.63 -15.49
CA ILE A 5 0.30 -18.90 -14.94
C ILE A 5 0.57 -17.68 -15.82
N PRO A 6 0.44 -16.46 -15.28
CA PRO A 6 0.79 -15.23 -16.00
C PRO A 6 2.30 -15.07 -16.14
N ASP A 7 2.72 -14.33 -17.17
CA ASP A 7 4.07 -13.78 -17.27
C ASP A 7 4.36 -12.91 -16.04
N GLU A 8 5.58 -12.97 -15.52
CA GLU A 8 5.99 -12.19 -14.34
C GLU A 8 5.77 -10.69 -14.53
N ASN A 9 5.92 -10.17 -15.76
CA ASN A 9 5.66 -8.77 -16.08
C ASN A 9 4.19 -8.39 -15.89
N VAL A 10 3.24 -9.30 -16.20
CA VAL A 10 1.80 -9.07 -15.98
C VAL A 10 1.53 -8.95 -14.49
N VAL A 11 2.10 -9.86 -13.67
CA VAL A 11 1.96 -9.82 -12.21
C VAL A 11 2.55 -8.52 -11.65
N ARG A 12 3.75 -8.13 -12.10
CA ARG A 12 4.41 -6.89 -11.67
C ARG A 12 3.56 -5.66 -11.98
N ILE A 13 3.04 -5.53 -13.21
CA ILE A 13 2.18 -4.40 -13.59
C ILE A 13 0.93 -4.35 -12.72
N ALA A 14 0.29 -5.50 -12.46
CA ALA A 14 -0.89 -5.56 -11.61
C ALA A 14 -0.59 -5.15 -10.16
N VAL A 15 0.55 -5.59 -9.61
CA VAL A 15 1.01 -5.21 -8.26
C VAL A 15 1.36 -3.72 -8.18
N ASP A 16 2.01 -3.15 -9.20
CA ASP A 16 2.32 -1.72 -9.24
C ASP A 16 1.05 -0.86 -9.22
N LEU A 17 0.00 -1.29 -9.91
CA LEU A 17 -1.32 -0.66 -9.87
C LEU A 17 -2.02 -0.89 -8.52
N ALA A 18 -1.90 -2.08 -7.94
CA ALA A 18 -2.40 -2.39 -6.61
C ALA A 18 -1.84 -1.45 -5.54
N CYS A 19 -0.55 -1.14 -5.62
CA CYS A 19 0.15 -0.24 -4.69
C CYS A 19 -0.31 1.23 -4.75
N ARG A 20 -1.17 1.62 -5.71
CA ARG A 20 -1.81 2.95 -5.74
C ARG A 20 -3.04 3.06 -4.85
N ALA A 21 -3.45 1.95 -4.24
CA ALA A 21 -4.58 1.92 -3.32
C ALA A 21 -4.39 2.89 -2.15
N PRO A 22 -5.48 3.50 -1.64
CA PRO A 22 -5.42 4.27 -0.41
C PRO A 22 -5.12 3.36 0.79
N SER A 23 -4.39 3.88 1.77
CA SER A 23 -4.14 3.21 3.05
C SER A 23 -4.17 4.22 4.19
N VAL A 24 -4.44 3.75 5.41
CA VAL A 24 -4.38 4.57 6.62
C VAL A 24 -3.01 5.27 6.72
N HIS A 25 -3.03 6.60 6.84
CA HIS A 25 -1.84 7.48 6.79
C HIS A 25 -0.88 7.25 5.62
N ASN A 26 -1.37 6.67 4.51
CA ASN A 26 -0.54 6.22 3.40
C ASN A 26 0.61 5.28 3.85
N SER A 27 0.34 4.46 4.87
CA SER A 27 1.29 3.50 5.43
C SER A 27 1.61 2.35 4.49
N GLN A 28 0.77 2.06 3.50
CA GLN A 28 0.94 0.99 2.49
C GLN A 28 1.33 -0.35 3.14
N PRO A 29 0.49 -0.91 4.03
CA PRO A 29 0.88 -2.00 4.92
C PRO A 29 0.73 -3.39 4.29
N TRP A 30 0.89 -3.50 2.98
CA TRP A 30 0.81 -4.74 2.22
C TRP A 30 2.19 -5.25 1.81
N GLU A 31 2.33 -6.55 1.80
CA GLU A 31 3.51 -7.27 1.31
C GLU A 31 3.05 -8.35 0.33
N TRP A 32 3.64 -8.38 -0.85
CA TRP A 32 3.27 -9.28 -1.94
C TRP A 32 4.38 -10.29 -2.17
N THR A 33 4.04 -11.58 -2.23
CA THR A 33 5.00 -12.65 -2.55
C THR A 33 4.48 -13.44 -3.74
N TYR A 34 5.26 -13.51 -4.83
CA TYR A 34 4.93 -14.33 -6.00
C TYR A 34 5.86 -15.54 -6.06
N THR A 35 5.30 -16.74 -6.07
CA THR A 35 6.07 -17.99 -6.11
C THR A 35 5.25 -19.06 -6.81
N ASP A 36 5.86 -19.79 -7.75
CA ASP A 36 5.25 -20.93 -8.46
C ASP A 36 3.86 -20.65 -9.07
N GLY A 37 3.67 -19.44 -9.64
CA GLY A 37 2.41 -19.05 -10.27
C GLY A 37 1.30 -18.65 -9.29
N GLN A 38 1.61 -18.52 -8.01
CA GLN A 38 0.71 -18.05 -6.95
C GLN A 38 1.20 -16.70 -6.41
N LEU A 39 0.27 -15.80 -6.16
CA LEU A 39 0.55 -14.52 -5.50
C LEU A 39 -0.13 -14.50 -4.13
N ASP A 40 0.64 -14.26 -3.08
CA ASP A 40 0.13 -14.16 -1.71
C ASP A 40 0.23 -12.71 -1.21
N LEU A 41 -0.80 -12.29 -0.46
CA LEU A 41 -0.91 -10.98 0.16
C LEU A 41 -0.76 -11.12 1.68
N TYR A 42 0.26 -10.45 2.21
CA TYR A 42 0.54 -10.38 3.64
C TYR A 42 0.39 -8.95 4.18
N THR A 43 0.21 -8.84 5.50
CA THR A 43 0.37 -7.60 6.26
C THR A 43 1.86 -7.33 6.50
N ALA A 44 2.33 -6.14 6.16
CA ALA A 44 3.68 -5.69 6.49
C ALA A 44 3.76 -5.31 7.98
N ARG A 45 4.30 -6.21 8.83
CA ARG A 45 4.36 -6.03 10.29
C ARG A 45 5.07 -4.75 10.75
N GLY A 46 6.03 -4.25 9.98
CA GLY A 46 6.74 -2.99 10.27
C GLY A 46 5.93 -1.72 9.96
N ARG A 47 4.71 -1.85 9.43
CA ARG A 47 3.84 -0.73 9.03
C ARG A 47 2.54 -0.69 9.86
N VAL A 48 2.55 -1.35 11.02
CA VAL A 48 1.42 -1.35 11.97
C VAL A 48 1.36 -0.02 12.72
N LEU A 49 0.13 0.48 12.90
CA LEU A 49 -0.17 1.70 13.64
C LEU A 49 -0.72 1.34 15.02
N ALA A 50 0.15 1.00 15.96
CA ALA A 50 -0.24 0.44 17.26
C ALA A 50 -1.12 1.38 18.09
N SER A 51 -0.94 2.70 17.95
CA SER A 51 -1.75 3.68 18.70
C SER A 51 -3.02 4.08 17.95
N THR A 52 -2.95 4.28 16.63
CA THR A 52 -4.10 4.71 15.81
C THR A 52 -5.05 3.57 15.48
N ASP A 53 -4.52 2.36 15.26
CA ASP A 53 -5.22 1.15 14.85
C ASP A 53 -4.79 -0.08 15.68
N PRO A 54 -5.08 -0.09 17.00
CA PRO A 54 -4.62 -1.15 17.91
C PRO A 54 -5.16 -2.54 17.56
N THR A 55 -6.28 -2.60 16.82
CA THR A 55 -6.90 -3.86 16.37
C THR A 55 -6.41 -4.31 14.99
N GLY A 56 -5.64 -3.48 14.27
CA GLY A 56 -5.23 -3.76 12.88
C GLY A 56 -6.36 -3.71 11.86
N ARG A 57 -7.56 -3.23 12.24
CA ARG A 57 -8.73 -3.20 11.36
C ARG A 57 -8.49 -2.31 10.14
N GLN A 58 -7.95 -1.11 10.34
CA GLN A 58 -7.69 -0.16 9.25
C GLN A 58 -6.55 -0.65 8.35
N LEU A 59 -5.58 -1.36 8.91
CA LEU A 59 -4.54 -2.05 8.18
C LEU A 59 -5.16 -3.09 7.21
N VAL A 60 -6.02 -3.98 7.71
CA VAL A 60 -6.68 -5.00 6.88
C VAL A 60 -7.56 -4.37 5.80
N VAL A 61 -8.29 -3.30 6.13
CA VAL A 61 -9.08 -2.53 5.14
C VAL A 61 -8.17 -1.94 4.05
N SER A 62 -7.00 -1.44 4.41
CA SER A 62 -6.01 -0.92 3.45
C SER A 62 -5.51 -2.01 2.50
N CYS A 63 -5.17 -3.20 3.02
CA CYS A 63 -4.79 -4.35 2.20
C CYS A 63 -5.94 -4.83 1.31
N GLY A 64 -7.18 -4.78 1.80
CA GLY A 64 -8.38 -5.07 1.01
C GLY A 64 -8.56 -4.11 -0.17
N ALA A 65 -8.25 -2.82 0.01
CA ALA A 65 -8.24 -1.85 -1.09
C ALA A 65 -7.16 -2.17 -2.13
N ALA A 66 -5.95 -2.53 -1.70
CA ALA A 66 -4.87 -2.97 -2.61
C ALA A 66 -5.25 -4.24 -3.38
N LEU A 67 -5.86 -5.22 -2.71
CA LEU A 67 -6.38 -6.45 -3.34
C LEU A 67 -7.47 -6.16 -4.37
N HIS A 68 -8.33 -5.16 -4.14
CA HIS A 68 -9.33 -4.73 -5.11
C HIS A 68 -8.70 -4.05 -6.33
N HIS A 69 -7.69 -3.19 -6.14
CA HIS A 69 -6.93 -2.61 -7.25
C HIS A 69 -6.19 -3.68 -8.07
N LEU A 70 -5.60 -4.69 -7.41
CA LEU A 70 -4.98 -5.84 -8.08
C LEU A 70 -5.99 -6.55 -9.00
N GLN A 71 -7.16 -6.92 -8.47
CA GLN A 71 -8.21 -7.59 -9.26
C GLN A 71 -8.65 -6.75 -10.46
N THR A 72 -8.84 -5.44 -10.25
CA THR A 72 -9.21 -4.50 -11.32
C THR A 72 -8.14 -4.45 -12.42
N ALA A 73 -6.86 -4.41 -12.04
CA ALA A 73 -5.74 -4.44 -12.97
C ALA A 73 -5.65 -5.75 -13.75
N LEU A 74 -5.79 -6.90 -13.06
CA LEU A 74 -5.75 -8.22 -13.69
C LEU A 74 -6.88 -8.38 -14.72
N THR A 75 -8.11 -7.98 -14.38
CA THR A 75 -9.26 -8.05 -15.30
C THR A 75 -8.96 -7.31 -16.61
N ALA A 76 -8.44 -6.08 -16.53
CA ALA A 76 -8.08 -5.30 -17.71
C ALA A 76 -6.92 -5.92 -18.51
N LEU A 77 -6.05 -6.68 -17.86
CA LEU A 77 -4.98 -7.48 -18.48
C LEU A 77 -5.47 -8.86 -18.97
N LYS A 78 -6.78 -9.12 -18.98
CA LYS A 78 -7.43 -10.38 -19.40
C LYS A 78 -7.18 -11.58 -18.47
N TRP A 79 -6.78 -11.31 -17.24
CA TRP A 79 -6.62 -12.31 -16.18
C TRP A 79 -7.71 -12.20 -15.13
N ALA A 80 -8.35 -13.32 -14.81
CA ALA A 80 -9.21 -13.43 -13.64
C ALA A 80 -8.36 -13.84 -12.42
N ALA A 81 -8.67 -13.25 -11.26
CA ALA A 81 -8.06 -13.57 -9.99
C ALA A 81 -9.00 -14.45 -9.17
N ASP A 82 -8.57 -15.66 -8.85
CA ASP A 82 -9.22 -16.54 -7.89
C ASP A 82 -8.64 -16.28 -6.50
N VAL A 83 -9.41 -15.57 -5.68
CA VAL A 83 -8.95 -15.04 -4.38
C VAL A 83 -9.49 -15.89 -3.25
N ARG A 84 -8.60 -16.66 -2.61
CA ARG A 84 -8.89 -17.35 -1.36
C ARG A 84 -8.41 -16.51 -0.19
N ARG A 85 -9.33 -15.96 0.59
CA ARG A 85 -9.00 -15.22 1.82
C ARG A 85 -8.64 -16.22 2.92
N VAL A 86 -7.51 -16.01 3.57
CA VAL A 86 -6.92 -16.96 4.52
C VAL A 86 -6.45 -16.30 5.82
N PRO A 87 -7.30 -15.53 6.52
CA PRO A 87 -6.93 -15.04 7.84
C PRO A 87 -6.83 -16.23 8.79
N GLU A 88 -5.62 -16.76 8.98
CA GLU A 88 -5.33 -17.86 9.92
C GLU A 88 -5.29 -17.31 11.36
N GLY A 89 -6.47 -16.96 11.89
CA GLY A 89 -6.62 -16.43 13.24
C GLY A 89 -6.23 -14.95 13.40
N PRO A 90 -6.38 -14.39 14.62
CA PRO A 90 -6.33 -12.94 14.89
C PRO A 90 -4.96 -12.27 14.70
N HIS A 91 -3.90 -13.05 14.45
CA HIS A 91 -2.53 -12.54 14.32
C HIS A 91 -1.78 -13.06 13.08
N SER A 92 -2.45 -13.82 12.20
CA SER A 92 -1.81 -14.22 10.95
C SER A 92 -1.65 -13.00 10.05
N GLY A 93 -0.42 -12.82 9.56
CA GLY A 93 -0.14 -11.79 8.58
C GLY A 93 -0.63 -12.17 7.18
N HIS A 94 -0.99 -13.43 6.93
CA HIS A 94 -1.44 -13.88 5.61
C HIS A 94 -2.92 -13.53 5.43
N LEU A 95 -3.24 -12.72 4.42
CA LEU A 95 -4.60 -12.25 4.19
C LEU A 95 -5.29 -12.98 3.04
N ALA A 96 -4.57 -13.24 1.95
CA ALA A 96 -5.15 -13.88 0.77
C ALA A 96 -4.09 -14.58 -0.08
N THR A 97 -4.49 -15.72 -0.62
CA THR A 97 -3.82 -16.39 -1.72
C THR A 97 -4.58 -16.10 -3.02
N ILE A 98 -3.87 -15.71 -4.06
CA ILE A 98 -4.40 -15.35 -5.38
C ILE A 98 -3.83 -16.33 -6.42
N ARG A 99 -4.73 -17.01 -7.11
CA ARG A 99 -4.43 -17.82 -8.30
C ARG A 99 -5.00 -17.14 -9.54
N PHE A 100 -4.46 -17.48 -10.71
CA PHE A 100 -4.77 -16.79 -11.95
C PHE A 100 -5.47 -17.71 -12.95
N ARG A 101 -6.38 -17.14 -13.73
CA ARG A 101 -6.99 -17.81 -14.90
C ARG A 101 -7.03 -16.84 -16.09
N HIS A 102 -6.47 -17.23 -17.23
CA HIS A 102 -6.51 -16.41 -18.45
C HIS A 102 -7.86 -16.54 -19.16
N GLU A 103 -8.91 -16.04 -18.52
CA GLU A 103 -10.30 -16.16 -18.99
C GLU A 103 -11.12 -14.87 -18.82
N ALA A 104 -10.53 -13.81 -18.24
CA ALA A 104 -11.25 -12.57 -18.06
C ALA A 104 -11.52 -11.91 -19.41
N ARG A 105 -12.76 -11.43 -19.57
CA ARG A 105 -13.23 -10.72 -20.76
C ARG A 105 -13.58 -9.29 -20.33
N PRO A 106 -12.59 -8.38 -20.25
CA PRO A 106 -12.84 -7.03 -19.77
C PRO A 106 -13.83 -6.31 -20.67
N GLN A 107 -14.75 -5.57 -20.06
CA GLN A 107 -15.69 -4.68 -20.73
C GLN A 107 -15.16 -3.23 -20.69
N SER A 108 -15.81 -2.32 -21.42
CA SER A 108 -15.40 -0.91 -21.48
C SER A 108 -15.23 -0.28 -20.09
N HIS A 109 -16.14 -0.57 -19.15
CA HIS A 109 -16.08 -0.04 -17.79
C HIS A 109 -14.84 -0.51 -16.99
N ASP A 110 -14.25 -1.66 -17.33
CA ASP A 110 -13.07 -2.17 -16.61
C ASP A 110 -11.84 -1.32 -16.91
N PHE A 111 -11.75 -0.79 -18.13
CA PHE A 111 -10.71 0.16 -18.51
C PHE A 111 -10.91 1.52 -17.84
N ASP A 112 -12.16 1.96 -17.65
CA ASP A 112 -12.48 3.18 -16.89
C ASP A 112 -12.06 3.03 -15.42
N LEU A 113 -12.33 1.88 -14.79
CA LEU A 113 -11.90 1.58 -13.43
C LEU A 113 -10.36 1.53 -13.32
N LEU A 114 -9.68 0.93 -14.30
CA LEU A 114 -8.21 0.94 -14.37
C LEU A 114 -7.66 2.36 -14.47
N ALA A 115 -8.24 3.21 -15.32
CA ALA A 115 -7.86 4.60 -15.44
C ALA A 115 -8.08 5.36 -14.11
N ALA A 116 -9.20 5.10 -13.44
CA ALA A 116 -9.54 5.70 -12.15
C ALA A 116 -8.47 5.41 -11.07
N ILE A 117 -7.86 4.22 -11.05
CA ILE A 117 -6.74 3.89 -10.13
C ILE A 117 -5.59 4.91 -10.27
N ARG A 118 -5.31 5.38 -11.49
CA ARG A 118 -4.21 6.33 -11.73
C ARG A 118 -4.57 7.75 -11.33
N HIS A 119 -5.83 8.15 -11.49
CA HIS A 119 -6.30 9.51 -11.24
C HIS A 119 -6.74 9.77 -9.79
N ARG A 120 -7.16 8.71 -9.07
CA ARG A 120 -7.63 8.82 -7.69
C ARG A 120 -6.54 9.39 -6.78
N HIS A 121 -6.92 10.39 -6.01
CA HIS A 121 -6.14 10.91 -4.89
C HIS A 121 -7.08 11.31 -3.76
N SER A 122 -6.55 11.39 -2.54
CA SER A 122 -7.31 11.91 -1.41
C SER A 122 -7.19 13.43 -1.40
N ASP A 123 -8.28 14.12 -1.76
CA ASP A 123 -8.40 15.58 -1.66
C ASP A 123 -9.03 15.93 -0.31
N ARG A 124 -8.36 16.81 0.43
CA ARG A 124 -8.76 17.26 1.78
C ARG A 124 -9.30 18.70 1.79
N ARG A 125 -9.46 19.31 0.62
CA ARG A 125 -10.10 20.62 0.47
C ARG A 125 -11.61 20.48 0.66
N PRO A 126 -12.31 21.56 1.07
CA PRO A 126 -13.76 21.57 1.09
C PRO A 126 -14.33 21.26 -0.30
N PHE A 127 -15.22 20.28 -0.37
CA PHE A 127 -15.94 19.97 -1.61
C PHE A 127 -17.17 20.87 -1.74
N GLY A 128 -17.50 21.22 -2.99
CA GLY A 128 -18.79 21.85 -3.32
C GLY A 128 -19.97 20.90 -3.06
N PRO A 129 -21.21 21.43 -3.04
CA PRO A 129 -22.39 20.60 -2.89
C PRO A 129 -22.51 19.60 -4.05
N VAL A 130 -22.82 18.34 -3.73
CA VAL A 130 -23.18 17.34 -4.74
C VAL A 130 -24.58 17.68 -5.25
N SER A 131 -24.72 17.87 -6.56
CA SER A 131 -26.02 18.15 -7.18
C SER A 131 -27.04 17.07 -6.84
N VAL A 132 -28.28 17.46 -6.55
CA VAL A 132 -29.40 16.52 -6.30
C VAL A 132 -29.71 15.68 -7.54
N LYS A 133 -29.32 16.16 -8.74
CA LYS A 133 -29.44 15.43 -10.00
C LYS A 133 -28.30 14.42 -10.21
N SER A 134 -27.36 14.31 -9.27
CA SER A 134 -26.23 13.39 -9.39
C SER A 134 -26.71 11.94 -9.28
N PRO A 135 -26.35 11.06 -10.23
CA PRO A 135 -26.67 9.64 -10.13
C PRO A 135 -25.84 8.90 -9.05
N LEU A 136 -24.91 9.61 -8.40
CA LEU A 136 -23.91 9.04 -7.50
C LEU A 136 -24.50 8.22 -6.34
N PRO A 137 -25.57 8.65 -5.63
CA PRO A 137 -26.15 7.83 -4.57
C PRO A 137 -26.69 6.48 -5.06
N ALA A 138 -27.40 6.48 -6.20
CA ALA A 138 -27.95 5.25 -6.78
C ALA A 138 -26.85 4.32 -7.29
N ALA A 139 -25.89 4.87 -8.04
CA ALA A 139 -24.76 4.10 -8.55
C ALA A 139 -23.90 3.51 -7.43
N LEU A 140 -23.70 4.23 -6.32
CA LEU A 140 -22.95 3.72 -5.17
C LEU A 140 -23.71 2.59 -4.45
N ASN A 141 -25.03 2.67 -4.32
CA ASN A 141 -25.82 1.58 -3.77
C ASN A 141 -25.69 0.30 -4.61
N ASP A 142 -25.74 0.39 -5.94
CA ASP A 142 -25.55 -0.77 -6.82
C ASP A 142 -24.16 -1.40 -6.70
N VAL A 143 -23.13 -0.56 -6.53
CA VAL A 143 -21.76 -1.01 -6.28
C VAL A 143 -21.64 -1.73 -4.94
N VAL A 144 -22.35 -1.25 -3.92
CA VAL A 144 -22.29 -1.77 -2.56
C VAL A 144 -23.15 -3.02 -2.37
N HIS A 145 -24.33 -3.12 -3.02
CA HIS A 145 -25.20 -4.30 -2.95
C HIS A 145 -24.53 -5.60 -3.40
N ARG A 146 -23.54 -5.52 -4.29
CA ARG A 146 -22.76 -6.69 -4.74
C ARG A 146 -21.64 -7.08 -3.77
N ARG A 147 -21.56 -6.43 -2.61
CA ARG A 147 -20.51 -6.60 -1.60
C ARG A 147 -21.16 -6.71 -0.22
N ASP A 148 -20.49 -7.38 0.70
CA ASP A 148 -20.93 -7.46 2.10
C ASP A 148 -20.56 -6.17 2.85
N VAL A 149 -21.07 -5.04 2.36
CA VAL A 149 -20.79 -3.69 2.85
C VAL A 149 -22.13 -2.95 2.90
N HIS A 150 -22.31 -2.09 3.90
CA HIS A 150 -23.46 -1.19 3.98
C HIS A 150 -23.02 0.26 3.72
N LEU A 151 -23.80 0.96 2.91
CA LEU A 151 -23.61 2.38 2.64
C LEU A 151 -24.75 3.18 3.27
N THR A 152 -24.39 4.16 4.09
CA THR A 152 -25.34 5.10 4.69
C THR A 152 -24.99 6.51 4.24
N VAL A 153 -25.88 7.14 3.47
CA VAL A 153 -25.74 8.55 3.09
C VAL A 153 -26.27 9.41 4.25
N LEU A 154 -25.37 10.11 4.93
CA LEU A 154 -25.74 11.03 6.01
C LEU A 154 -26.40 12.28 5.44
N ARG A 155 -27.55 12.67 6.01
CA ARG A 155 -28.25 13.91 5.66
C ARG A 155 -27.48 15.14 6.15
N GLN A 156 -27.80 16.31 5.61
CA GLN A 156 -27.13 17.57 5.92
C GLN A 156 -27.20 17.91 7.42
N GLU A 157 -28.30 17.56 8.08
CA GLU A 157 -28.53 17.79 9.51
C GLU A 157 -27.60 16.98 10.41
N ALA A 158 -26.98 15.90 9.92
CA ALA A 158 -26.02 15.10 10.68
C ALA A 158 -24.63 15.76 10.75
N ARG A 159 -24.36 16.79 9.93
CA ARG A 159 -23.03 17.44 9.87
C ARG A 159 -22.55 17.99 11.21
N PRO A 160 -23.35 18.73 12.01
CA PRO A 160 -22.88 19.24 13.30
C PRO A 160 -22.55 18.12 14.30
N VAL A 161 -23.31 17.02 14.26
CA VAL A 161 -23.06 15.84 15.11
C VAL A 161 -21.73 15.19 14.74
N LEU A 162 -21.48 14.98 13.45
CA LEU A 162 -20.22 14.41 12.95
C LEU A 162 -19.02 15.31 13.27
N ALA A 163 -19.18 16.64 13.14
CA ALA A 163 -18.15 17.61 13.50
C ALA A 163 -17.79 17.50 14.98
N ARG A 164 -18.80 17.51 15.87
CA ARG A 164 -18.60 17.37 17.31
C ARG A 164 -17.94 16.05 17.70
N ALA A 165 -18.33 14.94 17.08
CA ALA A 165 -17.71 13.62 17.31
C ALA A 165 -16.23 13.60 16.90
N THR A 166 -15.91 14.25 15.77
CA THR A 166 -14.53 14.40 15.28
C THR A 166 -13.70 15.25 16.24
N GLU A 167 -14.21 16.41 16.66
CA GLU A 167 -13.57 17.30 17.64
C GLU A 167 -13.34 16.60 18.98
N THR A 168 -14.33 15.84 19.46
CA THR A 168 -14.22 15.08 20.72
C THR A 168 -13.12 14.02 20.63
N THR A 169 -13.04 13.30 19.51
CA THR A 169 -11.99 12.30 19.28
C THR A 169 -10.60 12.95 19.20
N ALA A 170 -10.49 14.10 18.51
CA ALA A 170 -9.25 14.85 18.42
C ALA A 170 -8.80 15.39 19.80
N ALA A 171 -9.73 15.86 20.62
CA ALA A 171 -9.47 16.34 21.97
C ALA A 171 -8.99 15.21 22.89
N ALA A 172 -9.66 14.04 22.85
CA ALA A 172 -9.26 12.87 23.64
C ALA A 172 -7.82 12.43 23.33
N ARG A 173 -7.46 12.41 22.05
CA ARG A 173 -6.13 11.98 21.59
C ARG A 173 -5.04 13.07 21.63
N LYS A 174 -5.39 14.29 22.02
CA LYS A 174 -4.47 15.44 21.99
C LYS A 174 -3.23 15.23 22.85
N TYR A 175 -3.41 14.60 24.01
CA TYR A 175 -2.34 14.39 25.00
C TYR A 175 -1.81 12.95 25.01
N GLU A 176 -2.28 12.10 24.09
CA GLU A 176 -1.75 10.75 23.90
C GLU A 176 -0.43 10.84 23.12
N THR A 177 0.70 10.85 23.83
CA THR A 177 2.03 10.98 23.22
C THR A 177 2.27 9.94 22.12
N ALA A 178 1.92 8.67 22.37
CA ALA A 178 2.09 7.60 21.39
C ALA A 178 1.32 7.87 20.08
N TYR A 179 0.09 8.38 20.18
CA TYR A 179 -0.75 8.74 19.04
C TYR A 179 -0.15 9.93 18.27
N GLN A 180 0.27 10.97 18.98
CA GLN A 180 0.85 12.16 18.35
C GLN A 180 2.18 11.84 17.64
N THR A 181 3.04 11.02 18.25
CA THR A 181 4.29 10.56 17.63
C THR A 181 4.03 9.74 16.37
N GLU A 182 3.07 8.81 16.41
CA GLU A 182 2.72 7.99 15.25
C GLU A 182 2.11 8.83 14.12
N LEU A 183 1.23 9.77 14.45
CA LEU A 183 0.66 10.72 13.48
C LEU A 183 1.76 11.60 12.86
N HIS A 184 2.70 12.10 13.66
CA HIS A 184 3.83 12.89 13.16
C HIS A 184 4.75 12.07 12.23
N TRP A 185 5.01 10.81 12.57
CA TRP A 185 5.84 9.92 11.76
C TRP A 185 5.24 9.66 10.38
N TRP A 186 3.95 9.37 10.31
CA TRP A 186 3.29 8.97 9.06
C TRP A 186 2.64 10.12 8.29
N ALA A 187 2.12 11.13 8.97
CA ALA A 187 1.41 12.26 8.35
C ALA A 187 2.20 13.58 8.39
N GLY A 188 3.25 13.66 9.22
CA GLY A 188 4.11 14.85 9.34
C GLY A 188 5.31 14.88 8.37
N HIS A 189 5.65 13.75 7.76
CA HIS A 189 6.81 13.62 6.87
C HIS A 189 6.47 12.90 5.56
N SER A 190 7.04 13.38 4.45
CA SER A 190 7.16 12.58 3.23
C SER A 190 8.36 11.67 3.36
N ILE A 191 8.14 10.37 3.52
CA ILE A 191 9.19 9.38 3.31
C ILE A 191 9.13 8.91 1.85
N ALA A 192 10.28 8.59 1.25
CA ALA A 192 10.35 8.18 -0.16
C ALA A 192 9.49 6.93 -0.49
N GLN A 193 9.01 6.19 0.52
CA GLN A 193 8.25 4.94 0.39
C GLN A 193 6.95 4.91 1.25
N GLY A 194 6.32 6.06 1.50
CA GLY A 194 5.07 6.16 2.27
C GLY A 194 4.77 7.54 2.88
N GLY A 195 3.71 7.61 3.68
CA GLY A 195 3.33 8.82 4.42
C GLY A 195 2.55 9.86 3.60
N ILE A 196 2.00 10.89 4.26
CA ILE A 196 1.18 11.92 3.59
C ILE A 196 2.09 13.07 3.13
N PRO A 197 2.18 13.36 1.82
CA PRO A 197 2.97 14.50 1.37
C PRO A 197 2.33 15.83 1.78
N PRO A 198 3.13 16.88 2.07
CA PRO A 198 2.62 18.21 2.43
C PRO A 198 1.61 18.78 1.42
N THR A 199 1.76 18.47 0.14
CA THR A 199 0.86 18.89 -0.95
C THR A 199 -0.55 18.29 -0.86
N HIS A 200 -0.74 17.24 -0.06
CA HIS A 200 -2.03 16.59 0.20
C HIS A 200 -2.67 17.01 1.53
N SER A 201 -2.03 17.93 2.24
CA SER A 201 -2.59 18.60 3.43
C SER A 201 -3.18 19.94 3.00
N PRO A 202 -4.40 20.30 3.45
CA PRO A 202 -4.99 21.58 3.07
C PRO A 202 -4.15 22.74 3.63
N PRO A 203 -4.07 23.89 2.93
CA PRO A 203 -3.42 25.08 3.47
C PRO A 203 -4.12 25.49 4.78
N ARG A 204 -3.34 25.91 5.77
CA ARG A 204 -3.86 26.45 7.04
C ARG A 204 -4.70 27.68 6.76
N THR A 205 -6.02 27.57 6.81
CA THR A 205 -6.92 28.73 6.79
C THR A 205 -6.92 29.39 8.16
N THR A 206 -6.33 30.58 8.26
CA THR A 206 -6.55 31.49 9.38
C THR A 206 -7.94 32.10 9.23
N GLY A 207 -8.95 31.47 9.81
CA GLY A 207 -10.34 31.96 9.81
C GLY A 207 -11.32 30.88 9.39
N THR A 208 -12.28 30.61 10.29
CA THR A 208 -13.28 29.52 10.28
C THR A 208 -12.69 28.11 10.38
N ALA A 209 -13.04 27.42 11.46
CA ALA A 209 -12.63 26.06 11.76
C ALA A 209 -13.04 25.13 10.61
N SER A 210 -12.05 24.74 9.81
CA SER A 210 -12.17 23.63 8.87
C SER A 210 -12.29 22.34 9.69
N THR A 211 -13.41 21.64 9.55
CA THR A 211 -13.73 20.33 10.16
C THR A 211 -12.86 19.17 9.66
N SER A 212 -11.67 19.46 9.12
CA SER A 212 -10.69 18.45 8.74
C SER A 212 -9.92 18.04 10.00
N GLY A 213 -10.39 16.99 10.67
CA GLY A 213 -9.85 16.40 11.91
C GLY A 213 -8.45 15.78 11.81
N VAL A 214 -7.56 16.33 10.99
CA VAL A 214 -6.13 16.01 11.01
C VAL A 214 -5.38 17.30 11.33
N ALA A 215 -5.11 17.52 12.62
CA ALA A 215 -4.16 18.53 13.04
C ALA A 215 -2.75 18.03 12.67
N SER A 216 -2.05 18.79 11.82
CA SER A 216 -0.64 18.52 11.53
C SER A 216 0.22 18.95 12.74
N PRO A 217 1.15 18.11 13.22
CA PRO A 217 2.09 18.49 14.27
C PRO A 217 3.09 19.57 13.81
N PRO A 218 3.67 20.36 14.74
CA PRO A 218 4.69 21.36 14.42
C PRO A 218 5.98 20.69 13.88
N ALA A 219 6.69 21.39 12.99
CA ALA A 219 7.94 20.92 12.43
C ALA A 219 9.11 21.20 13.38
N GLU A 220 9.87 20.17 13.76
CA GLU A 220 11.22 20.28 14.31
C GLU A 220 12.21 19.58 13.37
N THR A 221 13.39 20.19 13.21
CA THR A 221 14.41 19.88 12.20
C THR A 221 15.06 18.51 12.42
N PRO A 222 15.16 17.60 11.42
CA PRO A 222 15.70 16.27 11.65
C PRO A 222 17.24 16.21 11.61
N VAL A 223 17.82 15.61 12.65
CA VAL A 223 19.23 15.19 12.72
C VAL A 223 19.41 13.81 12.05
N ARG A 224 20.39 13.67 11.14
CA ARG A 224 20.65 12.44 10.36
C ARG A 224 21.33 11.32 11.16
N PRO A 225 20.88 10.05 11.08
CA PRO A 225 21.69 8.89 11.42
C PRO A 225 22.26 8.15 10.18
N ARG A 226 23.40 7.46 10.41
CA ARG A 226 24.25 6.76 9.41
C ARG A 226 23.72 5.37 9.01
N SER A 227 24.13 4.91 7.83
CA SER A 227 23.70 3.72 7.09
C SER A 227 24.25 2.37 7.61
N ARG A 228 23.45 1.30 7.49
CA ARG A 228 23.91 -0.11 7.45
C ARG A 228 23.08 -0.93 6.44
N THR A 229 23.77 -1.93 5.87
CA THR A 229 23.53 -2.71 4.64
C THR A 229 22.27 -3.61 4.62
N ALA A 230 21.58 -3.70 3.48
CA ALA A 230 20.29 -4.41 3.30
C ALA A 230 20.41 -5.74 2.52
N ARG A 231 19.58 -6.74 2.91
CA ARG A 231 19.24 -7.95 2.13
C ARG A 231 18.13 -7.60 1.12
N ARG A 232 18.09 -8.29 -0.03
CA ARG A 232 17.19 -8.00 -1.16
C ARG A 232 15.72 -8.24 -0.77
N CYS A 233 15.01 -7.14 -0.57
CA CYS A 233 13.57 -7.04 -0.42
C CYS A 233 13.09 -6.15 -1.58
N TRP A 234 12.09 -6.57 -2.36
CA TRP A 234 11.59 -5.80 -3.51
C TRP A 234 10.69 -4.66 -3.01
N CYS A 235 11.31 -3.62 -2.47
CA CYS A 235 10.71 -2.30 -2.29
C CYS A 235 11.36 -1.32 -3.29
N SER A 236 10.70 -1.13 -4.44
CA SER A 236 10.75 0.06 -5.30
C SER A 236 12.06 0.87 -5.29
N ALA A 237 12.95 0.56 -6.25
CA ALA A 237 13.95 1.49 -6.77
C ALA A 237 13.58 1.84 -8.23
N PRO A 238 13.84 3.07 -8.72
CA PRO A 238 13.58 3.44 -10.12
C PRO A 238 14.52 2.66 -11.07
N PRO A 239 14.20 2.54 -12.37
CA PRO A 239 14.76 1.51 -13.23
C PRO A 239 16.26 1.74 -13.43
N ARG A 240 17.07 0.76 -13.02
CA ARG A 240 18.43 0.61 -13.52
C ARG A 240 18.41 -0.48 -14.58
N THR A 241 18.88 -0.09 -15.77
CA THR A 241 19.14 -0.89 -16.96
C THR A 241 19.58 -2.31 -16.61
N VAL A 242 18.82 -3.31 -17.07
CA VAL A 242 19.22 -4.72 -16.99
C VAL A 242 20.26 -4.97 -18.08
N ALA A 243 21.50 -5.21 -17.69
CA ALA A 243 22.49 -5.83 -18.56
C ALA A 243 22.20 -7.33 -18.65
N VAL A 244 21.93 -7.81 -19.86
CA VAL A 244 21.82 -9.23 -20.19
C VAL A 244 23.23 -9.77 -20.41
N SER A 245 23.67 -10.76 -19.63
CA SER A 245 24.82 -11.58 -19.97
C SER A 245 24.36 -13.01 -20.26
N GLY A 246 24.28 -13.34 -21.55
CA GLY A 246 24.14 -14.71 -22.01
C GLY A 246 25.45 -15.50 -21.83
N SER A 247 25.32 -16.74 -21.41
CA SER A 247 26.31 -17.82 -21.58
C SER A 247 26.00 -18.51 -22.92
N ALA A 248 26.88 -19.06 -23.75
CA ALA A 248 28.30 -19.43 -23.82
C ALA A 248 28.63 -19.60 -25.35
N PRO A 249 29.70 -20.28 -25.86
CA PRO A 249 31.01 -20.67 -25.32
C PRO A 249 32.21 -20.23 -26.22
N GLY A 250 33.42 -20.13 -25.66
CA GLY A 250 34.65 -19.97 -26.46
C GLY A 250 35.91 -19.95 -25.59
N ARG A 251 36.69 -21.04 -25.62
CA ARG A 251 38.03 -21.18 -24.98
C ARG A 251 39.12 -20.51 -25.85
N PRO A 252 40.42 -20.53 -25.47
CA PRO A 252 41.05 -19.84 -24.33
C PRO A 252 42.29 -19.02 -24.78
N CYS A 253 42.79 -18.07 -23.97
CA CYS A 253 44.18 -17.63 -24.13
C CYS A 253 44.84 -17.28 -22.78
N ARG A 254 46.15 -17.57 -22.74
CA ARG A 254 46.99 -17.85 -21.56
C ARG A 254 47.69 -16.61 -20.98
N ARG A 255 48.10 -16.76 -19.69
CA ARG A 255 49.25 -16.12 -18.99
C ARG A 255 49.08 -14.62 -18.66
N CYS A 256 49.48 -14.06 -17.51
CA CYS A 256 50.61 -14.33 -16.60
C CYS A 256 50.29 -13.92 -15.13
N CYS A 257 50.95 -14.62 -14.18
CA CYS A 257 51.53 -14.17 -12.89
C CYS A 257 50.75 -13.17 -12.01
N SER A 258 50.50 -13.39 -10.71
CA SER A 258 51.40 -13.84 -9.63
C SER A 258 50.59 -14.26 -8.37
N ARG A 259 51.30 -14.83 -7.39
CA ARG A 259 50.88 -15.85 -6.39
C ARG A 259 50.77 -15.24 -4.95
N PRO A 260 50.63 -16.02 -3.84
CA PRO A 260 49.49 -16.10 -2.89
C PRO A 260 49.80 -15.52 -1.48
N PRO A 261 48.99 -15.78 -0.42
CA PRO A 261 49.06 -17.04 0.38
C PRO A 261 47.66 -17.59 0.75
N SER A 262 47.41 -18.92 0.84
CA SER A 262 47.72 -19.82 1.98
C SER A 262 47.28 -19.22 3.33
N ALA A 263 46.51 -19.82 4.23
CA ALA A 263 46.09 -21.20 4.44
C ALA A 263 45.07 -21.25 5.60
N VAL A 264 44.20 -22.26 5.57
CA VAL A 264 43.69 -23.07 6.71
C VAL A 264 42.58 -22.53 7.61
N CYS A 265 41.45 -23.25 7.56
CA CYS A 265 40.34 -23.27 8.51
C CYS A 265 40.64 -24.08 9.79
N ARG A 266 39.83 -23.79 10.82
CA ARG A 266 39.33 -24.64 11.94
C ARG A 266 39.87 -24.29 13.35
N PRO A 267 39.16 -24.66 14.44
CA PRO A 267 37.93 -24.01 14.92
C PRO A 267 37.94 -23.71 16.44
N ALA A 268 36.88 -23.02 16.90
CA ALA A 268 36.27 -22.93 18.23
C ALA A 268 37.01 -23.42 19.50
N ARG A 269 37.08 -22.52 20.50
CA ARG A 269 36.67 -22.77 21.91
C ARG A 269 36.69 -21.47 22.74
N SER A 270 35.56 -21.16 23.38
CA SER A 270 35.46 -20.41 24.66
C SER A 270 35.82 -21.38 25.82
N PRO A 271 35.83 -21.01 27.13
CA PRO A 271 35.50 -19.77 27.86
C PRO A 271 36.73 -19.21 28.65
N THR A 272 36.74 -18.01 29.24
CA THR A 272 35.97 -17.44 30.36
C THR A 272 36.01 -15.92 30.32
#